data_AF-A0A950STP3-F1
#
_entry.id   AF-A0A950STP3-F1
#
_cell.length_a   1.000
_cell.length_b   1.000
_cell.length_c   1.000
_cell.angle_alpha   90.00
_cell.angle_beta   90.00
_cell.angle_gamma   90.00
#
_symmetry.space_group_name_H-M   'P 1'
#
loop_
_entity.id
_entity.type
_entity.pdbx_description
1 polymer ?
#
loop_
_entity_poly.entity_id
_entity_poly.type
_entity_poly.pdbx_seq_one_letter_code
_entity_poly.pdbx_strand_id
1 'polypeptide(L)' 'LETEGKALALYRELLKCAEGRSVILEEYARQMVYAEELHASEVDKMLRKPGEVAAFRPSHQSREAV' A
#
# COMPACT_ATOMS: atom_id res chain seq x y z
N LEU A 1 0.29 -11.41 -11.35
CA LEU A 1 0.53 -10.91 -9.98
C LEU A 1 1.96 -10.40 -9.73
N GLU A 2 2.92 -10.55 -10.66
CA GLU A 2 4.28 -9.99 -10.46
C GLU A 2 4.41 -8.50 -10.80
N THR A 3 3.38 -7.90 -11.41
CA THR A 3 3.37 -6.49 -11.84
C THR A 3 2.85 -5.54 -10.75
N GLU A 4 1.91 -5.98 -9.91
CA GLU A 4 1.25 -5.12 -8.90
C GLU A 4 2.22 -4.62 -7.81
N GLY A 5 3.27 -5.37 -7.48
CA GLY A 5 4.28 -4.91 -6.53
C GLY A 5 5.33 -3.95 -7.12
N LYS A 6 5.52 -3.96 -8.44
CA LYS A 6 6.61 -3.22 -9.10
C LYS A 6 6.31 -1.73 -9.19
N ALA A 7 5.07 -1.36 -9.49
CA ALA A 7 4.64 0.03 -9.56
C ALA A 7 4.76 0.71 -8.17
N LEU A 8 4.26 0.07 -7.13
CA LEU A 8 4.34 0.56 -5.75
C LEU A 8 5.80 0.78 -5.30
N ALA A 9 6.70 -0.15 -5.63
CA ALA A 9 8.11 -0.03 -5.32
C ALA A 9 8.75 1.19 -6.01
N LEU A 10 8.47 1.38 -7.31
CA LEU A 10 8.97 2.52 -8.07
C LEU A 10 8.45 3.86 -7.54
N TYR A 11 7.17 3.95 -7.14
CA TYR A 11 6.64 5.17 -6.54
C TYR A 11 7.24 5.48 -5.17
N ARG A 12 7.54 4.45 -4.36
CA ARG A 12 8.27 4.61 -3.09
C ARG A 12 9.71 5.05 -3.30
N GLU A 13 10.39 4.55 -4.34
CA GLU A 13 11.71 5.04 -4.74
C GLU A 13 11.66 6.49 -5.24
N LEU A 14 10.67 6.83 -6.05
CA LEU A 14 10.45 8.20 -6.49
C LEU A 14 10.22 9.14 -5.32
N LEU A 15 9.43 8.76 -4.31
CA LEU A 15 9.20 9.56 -3.11
C LEU A 15 10.50 9.81 -2.34
N LYS A 16 11.32 8.78 -2.11
CA LYS A 16 12.65 8.92 -1.48
C LYS A 16 13.56 9.81 -2.30
N CYS A 17 13.46 9.75 -3.63
CA CYS A 17 14.18 10.65 -4.48
C CYS A 17 13.62 12.09 -4.36
N ALA A 18 12.32 12.31 -4.35
CA ALA A 18 11.75 13.65 -4.32
C ALA A 18 11.92 14.37 -2.97
N GLU A 19 12.08 13.61 -1.88
CA GLU A 19 12.12 14.11 -0.50
C GLU A 19 13.10 15.27 -0.30
N GLY A 20 12.57 16.41 0.15
CA GLY A 20 13.34 17.62 0.42
C GLY A 20 13.89 18.33 -0.83
N ARG A 21 13.57 17.83 -2.03
CA ARG A 21 14.02 18.40 -3.32
C ARG A 21 12.86 19.00 -4.12
N SER A 22 11.68 18.40 -4.07
CA SER A 22 10.51 18.90 -4.79
C SER A 22 9.21 18.45 -4.14
N VAL A 23 8.53 19.40 -3.49
CA VAL A 23 7.23 19.18 -2.84
C VAL A 23 6.18 18.64 -3.84
N ILE A 24 6.22 19.11 -5.09
CA ILE A 24 5.28 18.66 -6.13
C ILE A 24 5.50 17.18 -6.46
N LEU A 25 6.75 16.75 -6.59
CA LEU A 25 7.06 15.35 -6.89
C LEU A 25 6.79 14.44 -5.70
N GLU A 26 6.97 14.93 -4.47
CA GLU A 26 6.57 14.19 -3.28
C GLU A 26 5.05 13.96 -3.26
N GLU A 27 4.27 15.01 -3.48
CA GLU A 27 2.81 14.91 -3.47
C GLU A 27 2.31 13.97 -4.57
N TYR A 28 2.88 14.08 -5.78
CA TYR A 28 2.60 13.17 -6.87
C TYR A 28 2.93 11.71 -6.49
N ALA A 29 4.12 11.44 -5.94
CA ALA A 29 4.50 10.10 -5.55
C ALA A 29 3.60 9.53 -4.44
N ARG A 30 3.18 10.35 -3.47
CA ARG A 30 2.24 9.96 -2.40
C ARG A 30 0.86 9.61 -2.98
N GLN A 31 0.35 10.40 -3.91
CA GLN A 31 -0.92 10.12 -4.59
C GLN A 31 -0.88 8.81 -5.38
N MET A 32 0.22 8.53 -6.09
CA MET A 32 0.38 7.29 -6.84
C MET A 32 0.52 6.06 -5.94
N VAL A 33 1.24 6.17 -4.81
CA VAL A 33 1.29 5.10 -3.80
C VAL A 33 -0.11 4.79 -3.27
N TYR A 34 -0.89 5.82 -2.93
CA TYR A 34 -2.26 5.64 -2.44
C TYR A 34 -3.18 4.96 -3.47
N ALA A 35 -3.11 5.41 -4.73
CA ALA A 35 -3.91 4.82 -5.81
C ALA A 35 -3.58 3.33 -6.02
N GLU A 36 -2.30 2.97 -6.00
CA GLU A 36 -1.87 1.59 -6.16
C GLU A 36 -2.29 0.70 -4.98
N GLU A 37 -2.20 1.21 -3.74
CA GLU A 37 -2.68 0.49 -2.55
C GLU A 37 -4.20 0.28 -2.58
N LEU A 38 -4.95 1.27 -3.08
CA LEU A 38 -6.40 1.14 -3.29
C LEU A 38 -6.69 0.05 -4.34
N HIS A 39 -6.02 0.09 -5.48
CA HIS A 39 -6.18 -0.93 -6.53
C HIS A 39 -5.85 -2.33 -6.04
N ALA A 40 -4.76 -2.50 -5.27
CA ALA A 40 -4.43 -3.78 -4.65
C ALA A 40 -5.55 -4.27 -3.71
N SER A 41 -6.16 -3.36 -2.94
CA SER A 41 -7.29 -3.70 -2.05
C SER A 41 -8.57 -4.07 -2.81
N GLU A 42 -8.78 -3.52 -4.00
CA GLU A 42 -9.90 -3.85 -4.88
C GLU A 42 -9.71 -5.21 -5.55
N VAL A 43 -8.49 -5.50 -6.02
CA VAL A 43 -8.10 -6.82 -6.53
C VAL A 43 -8.27 -7.89 -5.47
N ASP A 44 -7.82 -7.65 -4.22
CA ASP A 44 -8.04 -8.57 -3.10
C ASP A 44 -9.53 -8.86 -2.85
N LYS A 45 -10.38 -7.83 -2.90
CA LYS A 45 -11.84 -7.98 -2.77
C LYS A 45 -12.43 -8.81 -3.91
N MET A 46 -11.94 -8.62 -5.14
CA MET A 46 -12.40 -9.35 -6.33
C MET A 46 -11.95 -10.81 -6.35
N LEU A 47 -10.81 -11.13 -5.72
CA LEU A 47 -10.28 -12.49 -5.62
C LEU A 47 -10.82 -13.29 -4.43
N ARG A 48 -11.50 -12.64 -3.48
CA ARG A 48 -12.21 -13.33 -2.40
C ARG A 48 -13.39 -14.14 -2.94
N LYS A 49 -13.45 -15.42 -2.56
CA LYS A 49 -14.56 -16.30 -2.92
C LYS A 49 -15.87 -15.80 -2.28
N PRO A 50 -17.02 -15.87 -2.98
CA PRO A 50 -18.30 -15.53 -2.38
C PRO A 50 -18.57 -16.45 -1.19
N GLY A 51 -18.64 -15.89 0.03
CA GLY A 51 -18.96 -16.63 1.26
C GLY A 51 -17.81 -16.80 2.26
N GLU A 52 -16.57 -16.42 1.94
CA GLU A 52 -15.44 -16.48 2.89
C GLU A 52 -15.33 -15.17 3.70
N VAL A 53 -16.05 -15.10 4.82
CA VAL A 53 -15.85 -14.08 5.86
C VAL A 53 -14.75 -14.54 6.82
N ALA A 54 -13.50 -14.59 6.33
CA ALA A 54 -12.37 -14.74 7.24
C ALA A 54 -12.25 -13.44 8.05
N ALA A 55 -12.42 -13.53 9.37
CA ALA A 55 -12.33 -12.38 10.27
C ALA A 55 -10.96 -11.71 10.14
N PHE A 56 -10.96 -10.41 9.88
CA PHE A 56 -9.77 -9.57 9.89
C PHE A 56 -9.03 -9.77 11.23
N ARG A 57 -7.84 -10.40 11.21
CA ARG A 57 -6.94 -10.49 12.36
C ARG A 57 -5.89 -9.38 12.26
N PRO A 58 -6.02 -8.29 13.04
CA PRO A 58 -4.92 -7.34 13.18
C PRO A 58 -3.79 -8.01 13.97
N SER A 59 -2.70 -8.38 13.29
CA SER A 59 -1.48 -8.83 13.94
C SER A 59 -0.61 -7.64 14.34
N HIS A 60 -0.99 -6.92 15.39
CA HIS A 60 -0.05 -6.13 16.22
C HIS A 60 -0.79 -5.53 17.42
N GLN A 61 -0.60 -6.10 18.63
CA GLN A 61 -0.07 -5.38 19.80
C GLN A 61 0.08 -6.36 20.96
N SER A 62 1.25 -6.98 21.08
CA SER A 62 1.72 -7.55 22.34
C SER A 62 3.02 -6.84 22.65
N ARG A 63 2.96 -5.88 23.58
CA ARG A 63 4.01 -5.49 24.55
C ARG A 63 3.63 -4.17 25.20
N GLU A 64 2.86 -4.27 26.28
CA GLU A 64 3.09 -3.45 27.46
C GLU A 64 3.23 -4.41 28.64
N ALA A 65 4.47 -4.57 29.11
CA ALA A 65 4.76 -5.12 30.43
C ALA A 65 5.31 -3.93 31.22
N VAL A 66 4.55 -3.54 32.24
CA VAL A 66 4.99 -2.69 33.36
C VAL A 66 5.76 -3.57 34.35
#